data_AF-A0A7W1BQK4-F1
#
_entry.id   AF-A0A7W1BQK4-F1
#
_cell.length_a   1.000
_cell.length_b   1.000
_cell.length_c   1.000
_cell.angle_alpha   90.00
_cell.angle_beta   90.00
_cell.angle_gamma   90.00
#
_symmetry.space_group_name_H-M   'P 1'
#
loop_
_entity.id
_entity.type
_entity.pdbx_description
1 polymer ?
#
loop_
_entity_poly.entity_id
_entity_poly.type
_entity_poly.pdbx_seq_one_letter_code
_entity_poly.pdbx_strand_id
1 'polypeptide(L)' 'MRGERRSGSAPGIIDHPEQYYVNVHNAPFPGGAVRGQLSNRGQS' A
#
# COMPACT_ATOMS: atom_id res chain seq x y z
N MET A 1 16.11 13.93 25.74
CA MET A 1 15.00 14.02 24.77
C MET A 1 15.59 13.80 23.39
N ARG A 2 15.50 12.58 22.82
CA ARG A 2 16.08 12.25 21.51
C ARG A 2 14.94 11.88 20.57
N GLY A 3 14.73 12.71 19.55
CA GLY A 3 13.67 12.53 18.55
C GLY A 3 14.08 11.46 17.56
N GLU A 4 13.60 10.23 17.77
CA GLU A 4 13.76 9.15 16.80
C GLU A 4 12.83 9.41 15.61
N ARG A 5 13.42 9.63 14.44
CA ARG A 5 12.71 9.73 13.17
C ARG A 5 12.10 8.36 12.88
N ARG A 6 10.80 8.19 13.14
CA ARG A 6 10.04 7.03 12.70
C ARG A 6 10.07 7.02 11.18
N SER A 7 10.94 6.19 10.59
CA SER A 7 10.83 5.84 9.19
C SER A 7 9.41 5.34 8.97
N GLY A 8 8.65 6.01 8.10
CA GLY A 8 7.22 5.79 7.91
C GLY A 8 6.94 4.50 7.15
N SER A 9 7.38 3.37 7.66
CA SER A 9 6.81 2.08 7.28
C SER A 9 5.36 2.11 7.77
N ALA A 10 4.38 2.07 6.87
CA ALA A 10 2.99 1.86 7.27
C ALA A 10 2.85 0.38 7.63
N PRO A 11 2.97 -0.01 8.91
CA PRO A 11 3.22 -1.40 9.28
C PRO A 11 2.05 -2.28 8.82
N GLY A 12 0.83 -1.77 8.93
CA GLY A 12 -0.38 -2.49 8.50
C GLY A 12 -0.40 -2.90 7.03
N ILE A 13 0.14 -2.10 6.10
CA ILE A 13 0.16 -2.48 4.67
C ILE A 13 1.12 -3.67 4.43
N ILE A 14 2.19 -3.77 5.21
CA ILE A 14 3.18 -4.85 5.10
C ILE A 14 2.73 -6.08 5.89
N ASP A 15 2.17 -5.88 7.08
CA ASP A 15 1.77 -6.95 8.00
C ASP A 15 0.44 -7.60 7.59
N HIS A 16 -0.48 -6.84 7.00
CA HIS A 16 -1.84 -7.27 6.60
C HIS A 16 -2.22 -6.74 5.21
N PRO A 17 -1.45 -7.03 4.14
CA PRO A 17 -1.68 -6.49 2.80
C PRO A 17 -3.08 -6.79 2.27
N GLU A 18 -3.65 -7.94 2.59
CA GLU A 18 -4.99 -8.36 2.19
C GLU A 18 -6.12 -7.45 2.68
N GLN A 19 -5.87 -6.55 3.63
CA GLN A 19 -6.84 -5.55 4.08
C GLN A 19 -6.83 -4.27 3.22
N TYR A 20 -5.92 -4.17 2.26
CA TYR A 20 -5.71 -2.99 1.44
C TYR A 20 -5.85 -3.30 -0.06
N TYR A 21 -6.25 -2.28 -0.82
CA TYR A 21 -6.26 -2.32 -2.27
C TYR A 21 -5.48 -1.13 -2.83
N VAL A 22 -4.99 -1.27 -4.06
CA VAL A 22 -4.34 -0.19 -4.80
C VAL A 22 -5.28 0.33 -5.88
N ASN A 23 -5.28 1.65 -6.04
CA ASN A 23 -5.87 2.33 -7.19
C ASN A 23 -4.77 3.18 -7.84
N VAL A 24 -4.47 2.92 -9.10
CA VAL A 24 -3.46 3.65 -9.87
C VAL A 24 -4.16 4.69 -10.73
N HIS A 25 -3.71 5.94 -10.66
CA HIS A 25 -4.26 7.06 -11.42
C HIS A 25 -3.21 7.61 -12.38
N ASN A 26 -3.67 8.17 -13.51
CA ASN A 26 -2.84 8.92 -14.43
C ASN A 26 -3.66 10.02 -15.11
N ALA A 27 -3.01 10.87 -15.93
CA ALA A 27 -3.68 12.01 -16.55
C ALA A 27 -4.86 11.61 -17.46
N PRO A 28 -4.77 10.58 -18.33
CA PRO A 28 -5.92 10.11 -19.11
C PRO A 28 -7.05 9.49 -18.26
N PHE A 29 -6.73 8.88 -17.11
CA PHE A 29 -7.69 8.17 -16.26
C PHE A 29 -7.63 8.69 -14.80
N PRO A 30 -8.15 9.90 -14.54
CA PRO A 30 -8.11 10.48 -13.20
C PRO A 30 -8.98 9.73 -12.19
N GLY A 31 -10.00 8.98 -12.62
CA GLY A 31 -10.83 8.12 -11.75
C GLY A 31 -10.18 6.79 -11.33
N GLY A 32 -9.06 6.42 -11.98
CA GLY A 32 -8.35 5.16 -11.79
C GLY A 32 -8.17 4.43 -13.11
N ALA A 33 -6.92 4.19 -13.48
CA ALA A 33 -6.52 3.37 -14.62
C ALA A 33 -6.56 1.87 -14.27
N VAL A 34 -6.16 1.49 -13.04
CA VAL A 34 -6.08 0.10 -12.58
C VAL A 34 -6.43 0.01 -11.10
N ARG A 35 -7.18 -1.03 -10.72
CA ARG A 35 -7.51 -1.38 -9.34
C ARG A 35 -7.13 -2.82 -9.05
N GLY A 36 -6.60 -3.09 -7.86
CA GLY A 36 -6.22 -4.45 -7.47
C GLY A 36 -6.10 -4.64 -5.96
N GLN A 37 -6.47 -5.85 -5.50
CA GLN A 37 -6.28 -6.25 -4.10
C GLN A 37 -4.81 -6.54 -3.85
N LEU A 38 -4.26 -6.06 -2.73
CA LEU A 38 -2.94 -6.50 -2.30
C LEU A 38 -3.05 -7.91 -1.70
N SER A 39 -2.03 -8.72 -1.92
CA SER A 39 -1.94 -10.06 -1.36
C SER A 39 -0.50 -10.38 -1.01
N ASN A 40 -0.33 -11.25 -0.02
CA ASN A 40 0.99 -11.78 0.31
C ASN A 40 1.47 -12.69 -0.82
N ARG A 41 2.39 -12.20 -1.65
CA ARG A 41 3.08 -13.00 -2.66
C ARG A 41 4.16 -13.85 -1.98
N GLY A 42 3.76 -14.85 -1.21
CA GLY A 42 4.71 -15.72 -0.48
C GLY A 42 4.12 -16.76 0.49
N GLN A 43 2.81 -16.85 0.68
CA GLN A 43 2.21 -17.90 1.50
C GLN A 43 1.70 -19.01 0.57
N SER A 44 2.53 -20.04 0.38
CA SER A 44 2.10 -21.37 -0.07
C SER A 44 2.23 -22.34 1.09
#